data_AF-A0A0R0LX45-F1
#
_entry.id   AF-A0A0R0LX45-F1
#
_cell.length_a   1.000
_cell.length_b   1.000
_cell.length_c   1.000
_cell.angle_alpha   90.00
_cell.angle_beta   90.00
_cell.angle_gamma   90.00
#
_symmetry.space_group_name_H-M   'P 1'
#
loop_
_entity.id
_entity.type
_entity.pdbx_description
1 polymer ?
#
loop_
_entity_poly.entity_id
_entity_poly.type
_entity_poly.pdbx_seq_one_letter_code
_entity_poly.pdbx_strand_id
1 'polypeptide(L)'
;MLIPFRLLTFKPKMTVREAHQILNLPYISNKNSLFQRQQSVEKNGKNALMSRYSTLMALNHPDTGGSAKLAQKINEARDLLMKEL
;
A
#
# COMPACT_ATOMS: atom_id res chain seq x y z
N MET A 1 22.20 17.19 -19.67
CA MET A 1 21.32 17.54 -18.52
C MET A 1 20.87 16.23 -17.87
N LEU A 2 21.52 15.81 -16.78
CA LEU A 2 21.16 14.59 -16.06
C LEU A 2 20.00 14.92 -15.12
N ILE A 3 18.80 14.43 -15.43
CA ILE A 3 17.70 14.44 -14.47
C ILE A 3 18.12 13.49 -13.36
N PRO A 4 18.16 13.91 -12.07
CA PRO A 4 18.44 12.97 -11.00
C PRO A 4 17.27 11.98 -10.98
N PHE A 5 17.51 10.76 -11.45
CA PHE A 5 16.65 9.63 -11.19
C PHE A 5 16.64 9.45 -9.67
N ARG A 6 15.70 10.12 -9.00
CA ARG A 6 15.36 9.88 -7.61
C ARG A 6 15.12 8.38 -7.53
N LEU A 7 16.08 7.64 -6.93
CA LEU A 7 16.12 6.18 -6.93
C LEU A 7 14.72 5.64 -6.64
N LEU A 8 14.09 5.06 -7.66
CA LEU A 8 12.76 4.41 -7.62
C LEU A 8 12.85 3.06 -6.90
N THR A 9 13.57 3.03 -5.78
CA THR A 9 13.82 1.82 -5.02
C THR A 9 12.97 1.82 -3.77
N PHE A 10 12.45 0.65 -3.39
CA PHE A 10 11.78 0.47 -2.11
C PHE A 10 12.69 0.84 -0.95
N LYS A 11 12.08 1.38 0.10
CA LYS A 11 12.81 1.64 1.35
C LYS A 11 13.20 0.31 2.01
N PRO A 12 14.28 0.30 2.81
CA PRO A 12 14.70 -0.89 3.54
C PRO A 12 13.63 -1.39 4.51
N LYS A 13 12.85 -0.48 5.11
CA LYS A 13 11.70 -0.79 5.97
C LYS A 13 10.45 -0.12 5.40
N MET A 14 9.38 -0.90 5.26
CA MET A 14 8.09 -0.41 4.78
C MET A 14 7.59 0.73 5.66
N THR A 15 7.17 1.83 5.03
CA THR A 15 6.59 2.99 5.73
C THR A 15 5.10 3.11 5.42
N VAL A 16 4.32 3.71 6.32
CA VAL A 16 2.87 3.93 6.12
C VAL A 16 2.60 4.64 4.79
N ARG A 17 3.39 5.69 4.49
CA ARG A 17 3.27 6.44 3.24
C ARG A 17 3.56 5.57 2.01
N GLU A 18 4.61 4.77 2.06
CA GLU A 18 4.98 3.86 0.96
C GLU A 18 3.93 2.77 0.76
N ALA A 19 3.37 2.23 1.85
CA ALA A 19 2.29 1.24 1.77
C ALA A 19 1.03 1.80 1.09
N HIS A 20 0.65 3.04 1.40
CA HIS A 20 -0.43 3.73 0.69
C HIS A 20 -0.11 3.94 -0.79
N GLN A 21 1.14 4.29 -1.12
CA GLN A 21 1.56 4.45 -2.52
C GLN A 21 1.53 3.11 -3.28
N ILE A 22 2.00 2.01 -2.67
CA ILE A 22 2.01 0.68 -3.27
C ILE A 22 0.59 0.19 -3.57
N LEU A 23 -0.33 0.34 -2.61
CA LEU A 23 -1.72 -0.10 -2.79
C LEU A 23 -2.61 0.92 -3.51
N ASN A 24 -2.03 2.02 -3.98
CA ASN A 24 -2.74 3.13 -4.61
C ASN A 24 -3.95 3.62 -3.77
N LEU A 25 -3.70 3.80 -2.48
CA LEU A 25 -4.66 4.30 -1.50
C LEU A 25 -4.30 5.74 -1.09
N PRO A 26 -5.31 6.58 -0.77
CA PRO A 26 -5.05 7.96 -0.37
C PRO A 26 -4.31 8.00 0.98
N TYR A 27 -3.10 8.56 0.99
CA TYR A 27 -2.34 8.80 2.21
C TYR A 27 -2.73 10.14 2.84
N ILE A 28 -3.26 10.09 4.06
CA ILE A 28 -3.61 11.28 4.85
C ILE A 28 -2.64 11.37 6.02
N SER A 29 -1.81 12.41 6.04
CA SER A 29 -0.80 12.64 7.10
C SER A 29 -1.38 13.19 8.41
N ASN A 30 -2.60 13.72 8.35
CA ASN A 30 -3.33 14.33 9.46
C ASN A 30 -4.15 13.26 10.22
N LYS A 31 -3.76 12.96 11.47
CA LYS A 31 -4.46 12.01 12.35
C LYS A 31 -5.89 12.43 12.71
N ASN A 32 -6.15 13.73 12.87
CA ASN A 32 -7.49 14.26 13.21
C ASN A 32 -8.51 14.03 12.09
N SER A 33 -8.08 14.10 10.82
CA SER A 33 -8.90 13.80 9.63
C SER A 33 -9.06 12.30 9.37
N LEU A 34 -8.15 11.48 9.89
CA LEU A 34 -8.21 10.02 9.80
C LEU A 34 -9.32 9.47 10.72
N PHE A 35 -9.39 9.97 11.96
CA PHE A 35 -10.43 9.61 12.94
C PHE A 35 -11.84 10.01 12.49
N GLN A 36 -11.98 11.14 11.78
CA GLN A 36 -13.24 11.59 11.20
C GLN A 36 -13.72 10.75 10.00
N ARG A 37 -12.80 10.11 9.25
CA ARG A 37 -13.17 9.08 8.26
C ARG A 37 -13.43 7.72 8.90
N GLN A 38 -12.69 7.34 9.94
CA GLN A 38 -12.76 6.00 10.54
C GLN A 38 -14.17 5.64 11.02
N GLN A 39 -14.88 6.51 11.74
CA GLN A 39 -16.19 6.18 12.33
C GLN A 39 -17.33 5.88 11.31
N SER A 40 -17.20 6.32 10.06
CA SER A 40 -18.18 6.02 8.99
C SER A 40 -17.70 4.93 8.01
N VAL A 41 -16.43 4.50 8.12
CA VAL A 41 -15.74 3.77 7.05
C VAL A 41 -15.04 2.49 7.53
N GLU A 42 -15.00 2.10 8.81
CA GLU A 42 -14.18 0.93 9.24
C GLU A 42 -14.42 -0.36 8.44
N LYS A 43 -15.67 -0.71 8.12
CA LYS A 43 -15.97 -1.83 7.20
C LYS A 43 -15.56 -1.54 5.75
N ASN A 44 -15.80 -0.33 5.27
CA ASN A 44 -15.49 0.09 3.90
C ASN A 44 -13.97 0.23 3.66
N GLY A 45 -13.19 0.57 4.68
CA GLY A 45 -11.74 0.76 4.61
C GLY A 45 -11.00 -0.57 4.48
N LYS A 46 -11.35 -1.56 5.30
CA LYS A 46 -10.81 -2.93 5.20
C LYS A 46 -11.18 -3.58 3.86
N ASN A 47 -12.43 -3.38 3.40
CA ASN A 47 -12.88 -3.87 2.10
C ASN A 47 -12.13 -3.20 0.93
N ALA A 48 -11.95 -1.88 0.97
CA ALA A 48 -11.22 -1.15 -0.07
C ALA A 48 -9.74 -1.56 -0.13
N LEU A 49 -9.11 -1.73 1.03
CA LEU A 49 -7.73 -2.22 1.13
C LEU A 49 -7.61 -3.61 0.50
N MET A 50 -8.48 -4.55 0.89
CA MET A 50 -8.43 -5.91 0.36
C MET A 50 -8.76 -5.98 -1.12
N SER A 51 -9.70 -5.16 -1.62
CA SER A 51 -10.00 -5.07 -3.05
C SER A 51 -8.77 -4.62 -3.85
N ARG A 52 -8.05 -3.58 -3.39
CA ARG A 52 -6.82 -3.11 -4.04
C ARG A 52 -5.69 -4.14 -3.95
N TYR A 53 -5.50 -4.73 -2.77
CA TYR A 53 -4.51 -5.79 -2.56
C TYR A 53 -4.74 -6.97 -3.51
N SER A 54 -5.96 -7.52 -3.57
CA SER A 54 -6.27 -8.67 -4.43
C SER A 54 -6.02 -8.37 -5.91
N THR A 55 -6.41 -7.17 -6.37
CA THR A 55 -6.16 -6.74 -7.75
C THR A 55 -4.67 -6.68 -8.07
N LEU A 56 -3.88 -6.02 -7.21
CA LEU A 56 -2.44 -5.86 -7.41
C LEU A 56 -1.70 -7.18 -7.29
N MET A 57 -2.08 -8.02 -6.33
CA MET A 57 -1.44 -9.32 -6.13
C MET A 57 -1.72 -10.26 -7.30
N ALA A 58 -2.94 -10.30 -7.83
CA ALA A 58 -3.25 -11.09 -9.02
C ALA A 58 -2.38 -10.72 -10.24
N LEU A 59 -2.10 -9.42 -10.41
CA LEU A 59 -1.24 -8.90 -11.48
C LEU A 59 0.25 -9.18 -11.24
N ASN A 60 0.67 -9.30 -9.99
CA ASN A 60 2.09 -9.39 -9.61
C ASN A 60 2.47 -10.75 -9.00
N HIS A 61 1.57 -11.73 -9.02
CA HIS A 61 1.80 -13.00 -8.36
C HIS A 61 3.00 -13.73 -8.99
N PRO A 62 3.95 -14.25 -8.20
CA PRO A 62 5.15 -14.91 -8.74
C PRO A 62 4.81 -16.10 -9.64
N ASP A 63 3.82 -16.90 -9.23
CA ASP A 63 3.41 -18.10 -9.97
C ASP A 63 2.76 -17.80 -11.33
N THR A 64 2.31 -16.56 -11.57
CA THR A 64 1.78 -16.11 -12.88
C THR A 64 2.80 -15.29 -13.68
N GLY A 65 4.08 -15.34 -13.30
CA GLY A 65 5.17 -14.60 -13.97
C GLY A 65 5.43 -13.20 -13.42
N GLY A 66 4.79 -12.83 -12.30
CA GLY A 66 5.04 -11.57 -11.61
C GLY A 66 6.36 -11.55 -10.81
N SER A 67 6.75 -10.37 -10.35
CA SER A 67 7.99 -10.21 -9.58
C SER A 67 7.79 -10.60 -8.12
N ALA A 68 8.56 -11.59 -7.63
CA ALA A 68 8.60 -11.96 -6.21
C ALA A 68 8.87 -10.76 -5.29
N LYS A 69 9.74 -9.84 -5.70
CA LYS A 69 10.06 -8.63 -4.94
C LYS A 69 8.87 -7.67 -4.86
N LEU A 70 8.12 -7.49 -5.95
CA LEU A 70 6.92 -6.65 -5.95
C LEU A 70 5.80 -7.28 -5.14
N ALA A 71 5.56 -8.58 -5.31
CA ALA A 71 4.61 -9.35 -4.52
C ALA A 71 4.89 -9.24 -3.03
N GLN A 72 6.16 -9.38 -2.62
CA GLN A 72 6.57 -9.18 -1.23
C GLN A 72 6.24 -7.76 -0.73
N LYS A 73 6.48 -6.72 -1.54
CA LYS A 73 6.18 -5.34 -1.14
C LYS A 73 4.69 -5.03 -1.05
N ILE A 74 3.87 -5.67 -1.89
CA ILE A 74 2.42 -5.62 -1.80
C ILE A 74 1.93 -6.28 -0.50
N ASN A 75 2.52 -7.43 -0.12
CA ASN A 75 2.23 -8.10 1.15
C ASN A 75 2.62 -7.24 2.37
N GLU A 76 3.85 -6.69 2.38
CA GLU A 76 4.33 -5.79 3.44
C GLU A 76 3.42 -4.56 3.60
N ALA A 77 2.94 -3.99 2.49
CA ALA A 77 2.02 -2.86 2.51
C ALA A 77 0.66 -3.22 3.11
N ARG A 78 0.10 -4.39 2.73
CA ARG A 78 -1.15 -4.92 3.28
C ARG A 78 -1.04 -5.09 4.79
N ASP A 79 0.01 -5.77 5.25
CA ASP A 79 0.17 -6.13 6.67
C ASP A 79 0.34 -4.89 7.54
N LEU A 80 1.10 -3.91 7.06
CA LEU A 80 1.29 -2.65 7.77
C LEU A 80 -0.03 -1.87 7.89
N LEU A 81 -0.78 -1.71 6.80
CA LEU A 81 -2.04 -0.96 6.84
C LEU A 81 -3.16 -1.69 7.57
N MET A 82 -3.18 -3.03 7.56
CA MET A 82 -4.13 -3.79 8.36
C MET A 82 -3.88 -3.68 9.86
N LYS A 83 -2.62 -3.48 10.28
CA LYS A 83 -2.28 -3.23 11.68
C LYS A 83 -2.74 -1.85 12.17
N GLU A 84 -2.80 -0.87 11.27
CA GLU A 84 -3.20 0.51 11.57
C GLU A 84 -4.74 0.72 11.55
N LEU A 85 -5.52 -0.27 11.09
CA LEU A 85 -6.98 -0.24 10.95
C LEU A 85 -7.72 -1.14 11.96
#